data_AF-A0A2X2IW07-F1
#
_entry.id   AF-A0A2X2IW07-F1
#
_cell.length_a   1.000
_cell.length_b   1.000
_cell.length_c   1.000
_cell.angle_alpha   90.00
_cell.angle_beta   90.00
_cell.angle_gamma   90.00
#
_symmetry.space_group_name_H-M   'P 1'
#
loop_
_entity.id
_entity.type
_entity.pdbx_description
1 polymer ?
#
loop_
_entity_poly.entity_id
_entity_poly.type
_entity_poly.pdbx_seq_one_letter_code
_entity_poly.pdbx_strand_id
1 'polypeptide(L)'
;MYKLRKKELLRKTHLSLNSLEQESSLMDFYQTENDKKSTEIKKISNASPQDLIDEGFNQIEKETKNELLEKLKEIDPYYFEKVILILLKKMGYGDFIETTKSSDGGIDGVINEDKLGLDKIYIQAKRFTENKVREKDIRNFIGQ
;
A
#
# COMPACT_ATOMS: atom_id res chain seq x y z
N MET A 1 17.90 -37.32 41.39
CA MET A 1 19.18 -37.93 40.96
C MET A 1 19.08 -38.30 39.49
N TYR A 2 19.78 -37.54 38.65
CA TYR A 2 19.69 -37.50 37.19
C TYR A 2 20.07 -38.82 36.50
N LYS A 3 19.19 -39.36 35.65
CA LYS A 3 19.59 -40.32 34.61
C LYS A 3 18.62 -40.26 33.42
N LEU A 4 19.22 -40.20 32.23
CA LEU A 4 18.63 -40.54 30.92
C LEU A 4 17.79 -39.46 30.20
N ARG A 5 18.45 -38.42 29.70
CA ARG A 5 18.14 -37.85 28.37
C ARG A 5 19.31 -37.05 27.81
N LYS A 6 20.38 -37.75 27.41
CA LYS A 6 21.56 -37.17 26.76
C LYS A 6 21.92 -37.95 25.50
N LYS A 7 20.91 -38.25 24.69
CA LYS A 7 21.05 -38.90 23.39
C LYS A 7 20.16 -38.17 22.37
N GLU A 8 20.44 -36.89 22.12
CA GLU A 8 19.96 -36.20 20.91
C GLU A 8 20.54 -34.80 20.67
N LEU A 9 21.57 -34.37 21.41
CA LEU A 9 22.04 -32.97 21.36
C LEU A 9 23.40 -32.74 20.71
N LEU A 10 23.87 -33.65 19.85
CA LEU A 10 25.05 -33.39 19.00
C LEU A 10 24.96 -34.12 17.66
N ARG A 11 24.01 -33.73 16.80
CA ARG A 11 24.27 -33.77 15.35
C ARG A 11 24.86 -32.42 14.98
N LYS A 12 26.20 -32.35 14.88
CA LYS A 12 26.88 -31.30 14.10
C LYS A 12 26.20 -31.29 12.73
N THR A 13 25.41 -30.27 12.45
CA THR A 13 24.93 -29.98 11.09
C THR A 13 26.14 -29.51 10.30
N HIS A 14 26.87 -30.46 9.73
CA HIS A 14 27.89 -30.17 8.73
C HIS A 14 27.14 -29.78 7.44
N LEU A 15 26.64 -28.55 7.41
CA LEU A 15 26.13 -27.92 6.20
C LEU A 15 27.32 -27.77 5.26
N SER A 16 27.48 -28.72 4.34
CA SER A 16 28.46 -28.59 3.26
C SER A 16 27.93 -27.59 2.24
N LEU A 17 28.78 -26.74 1.67
CA LEU A 17 28.38 -25.80 0.61
C LEU A 17 27.63 -26.52 -0.53
N ASN A 18 28.07 -27.75 -0.89
CA ASN A 18 27.43 -28.57 -1.90
C ASN A 18 25.97 -28.97 -1.59
N SER A 19 25.57 -29.02 -0.31
CA SER A 19 24.17 -29.34 0.05
C SER A 19 23.23 -28.14 -0.06
N LEU A 20 23.78 -26.91 -0.10
CA LEU A 20 23.04 -25.67 -0.34
C LEU A 20 22.89 -25.38 -1.83
N GLU A 21 23.85 -25.83 -2.66
CA GLU A 21 23.77 -25.71 -4.12
C GLU A 21 22.67 -26.59 -4.75
N GLN A 22 22.26 -27.67 -4.09
CA GLN A 22 21.22 -28.59 -4.57
C GLN A 22 19.80 -28.16 -4.19
N GLU A 23 19.64 -27.11 -3.39
CA GLU A 23 18.32 -26.52 -3.14
C GLU A 23 17.88 -25.80 -4.41
N SER A 24 17.02 -26.45 -5.20
CA SER A 24 16.45 -25.91 -6.44
C SER A 24 15.92 -24.49 -6.25
N SER A 25 15.29 -24.21 -5.11
CA SER A 25 14.77 -22.89 -4.74
C SER A 25 15.82 -21.78 -4.70
N LEU A 26 17.08 -22.11 -4.35
CA LEU A 26 18.17 -21.14 -4.27
C LEU A 26 18.77 -20.90 -5.65
N MET A 27 18.94 -21.95 -6.46
CA MET A 27 19.43 -21.80 -7.84
C MET A 27 18.41 -21.09 -8.73
N ASP A 28 17.12 -21.38 -8.58
CA ASP A 28 16.02 -20.69 -9.28
C ASP A 28 15.96 -19.19 -8.90
N PHE A 29 16.27 -18.85 -7.65
CA PHE A 29 16.38 -17.46 -7.20
C PHE A 29 17.54 -16.72 -7.89
N TYR A 30 18.74 -17.33 -7.97
CA TYR A 30 19.86 -16.73 -8.69
C TYR A 30 19.63 -16.65 -10.21
N GLN A 31 18.95 -17.63 -10.79
CA GLN A 31 18.60 -17.64 -12.21
C GLN A 31 17.67 -16.46 -12.53
N THR A 32 16.59 -16.30 -11.75
CA THR A 32 15.60 -15.22 -11.93
C THR A 32 16.19 -13.83 -11.74
N GLU A 33 17.10 -13.63 -10.77
CA GLU A 33 17.78 -12.35 -10.57
C GLU A 33 18.76 -12.02 -11.72
N ASN A 34 19.50 -13.01 -12.23
CA ASN A 34 20.38 -12.81 -13.38
C ASN A 34 19.60 -12.51 -14.66
N ASP A 35 18.47 -13.17 -14.88
CA ASP A 35 17.63 -12.95 -16.05
C ASP A 35 17.03 -11.54 -16.03
N LYS A 36 16.49 -11.08 -14.89
CA LYS A 36 16.00 -9.70 -14.72
C LYS A 36 17.09 -8.66 -14.95
N LYS A 37 18.26 -8.86 -14.35
CA LYS A 37 19.40 -7.94 -14.49
C LYS A 37 19.88 -7.87 -15.95
N SER A 38 19.91 -9.00 -16.65
CA SER A 38 20.28 -9.04 -18.07
C SER A 38 19.25 -8.35 -18.98
N THR A 39 17.96 -8.42 -18.63
CA THR A 39 16.90 -7.74 -19.37
C THR A 39 16.92 -6.23 -19.14
N GLU A 40 17.15 -5.78 -17.91
CA GLU A 40 17.33 -4.36 -17.59
C GLU A 40 18.56 -3.76 -18.30
N ILE A 41 19.70 -4.45 -18.29
CA ILE A 41 20.92 -3.98 -18.97
C ILE A 41 20.71 -3.88 -20.48
N LYS A 42 20.03 -4.86 -21.11
CA LYS A 42 19.70 -4.82 -22.55
C LYS A 42 18.68 -3.72 -22.89
N LYS A 43 17.74 -3.44 -21.97
CA LYS A 43 16.76 -2.37 -22.13
C LYS A 43 17.46 -1.01 -22.10
N ILE A 44 18.37 -0.79 -21.15
CA ILE A 44 19.15 0.44 -21.02
C ILE A 44 20.10 0.62 -22.21
N SER A 45 20.75 -0.45 -22.69
CA SER A 45 21.68 -0.35 -23.83
C SER A 45 21.00 -0.01 -25.15
N ASN A 46 19.72 -0.34 -25.30
CA ASN A 46 18.93 -0.09 -26.50
C ASN A 46 17.99 1.12 -26.36
N ALA A 47 17.93 1.73 -25.17
CA ALA A 47 17.12 2.89 -24.89
C ALA A 47 17.77 4.15 -25.44
N SER A 48 16.98 5.01 -26.08
CA SER A 48 17.42 6.35 -26.40
C SER A 48 17.56 7.20 -25.12
N PRO A 49 18.32 8.31 -25.15
CA PRO A 49 18.35 9.25 -24.04
C PRO A 49 16.95 9.73 -23.61
N GLN A 50 16.01 9.86 -24.56
CA GLN A 50 14.64 10.24 -24.25
C GLN A 50 13.90 9.14 -23.46
N ASP A 51 14.05 7.87 -23.87
CA ASP A 51 13.42 6.73 -23.17
C ASP A 51 13.92 6.63 -21.71
N LEU A 52 15.20 6.89 -21.49
CA LEU A 52 15.78 6.92 -20.14
C LEU A 52 15.23 8.07 -19.29
N ILE A 53 14.97 9.24 -19.89
CA ILE A 53 14.33 10.37 -19.21
C ILE A 53 12.89 10.02 -18.83
N ASP A 54 12.13 9.44 -19.75
CA ASP A 54 10.74 9.07 -19.52
C ASP A 54 10.63 7.97 -18.45
N GLU A 55 11.53 6.99 -18.47
CA GLU A 55 11.62 5.95 -17.44
C GLU A 55 11.96 6.55 -16.06
N GLY A 56 12.95 7.45 -16.00
CA GLY A 56 13.29 8.17 -14.77
C GLY A 56 12.14 9.01 -14.23
N PHE A 57 11.40 9.69 -15.10
CA PHE A 57 10.22 10.46 -14.71
C PHE A 57 9.12 9.55 -14.13
N ASN A 58 8.81 8.44 -14.80
CA ASN A 58 7.83 7.47 -14.32
C ASN A 58 8.25 6.86 -12.97
N GLN A 59 9.55 6.62 -12.77
CA GLN A 59 10.08 6.14 -11.50
C GLN A 59 9.88 7.16 -10.38
N ILE A 60 10.26 8.42 -10.60
CA ILE A 60 10.08 9.50 -9.63
C ILE A 60 8.59 9.66 -9.29
N GLU A 61 7.72 9.63 -10.30
CA GLU A 61 6.28 9.76 -10.10
C GLU A 61 5.73 8.61 -9.23
N LYS A 62 6.17 7.38 -9.50
CA LYS A 62 5.79 6.19 -8.73
C LYS A 62 6.30 6.27 -7.29
N GLU A 63 7.55 6.65 -7.09
CA GLU A 63 8.15 6.83 -5.76
C GLU A 63 7.40 7.90 -4.96
N THR A 64 7.11 9.04 -5.60
CA THR A 64 6.34 10.13 -4.98
C THR A 64 4.94 9.69 -4.58
N LYS A 65 4.24 8.93 -5.44
CA LYS A 65 2.91 8.36 -5.13
C LYS A 65 2.97 7.43 -3.91
N ASN A 66 4.00 6.58 -3.84
CA ASN A 66 4.17 5.67 -2.72
C ASN A 66 4.49 6.43 -1.41
N GLU A 67 5.39 7.41 -1.46
CA GLU A 67 5.73 8.22 -0.28
C GLU A 67 4.51 8.98 0.25
N LEU A 68 3.70 9.56 -0.65
CA LEU A 68 2.45 10.22 -0.27
C LEU A 68 1.49 9.24 0.38
N LEU A 69 1.34 8.04 -0.18
CA LEU A 69 0.47 7.00 0.37
C LEU A 69 0.90 6.59 1.78
N GLU A 70 2.20 6.39 2.02
CA GLU A 70 2.72 6.04 3.35
C GLU A 70 2.47 7.17 4.36
N LYS A 71 2.70 8.43 3.96
CA LYS A 71 2.34 9.58 4.81
C LYS A 71 0.85 9.59 5.17
N LEU A 72 -0.03 9.33 4.19
CA LEU A 72 -1.48 9.27 4.42
C LEU A 72 -1.90 8.14 5.37
N LYS A 73 -1.13 7.05 5.43
CA LYS A 73 -1.39 5.95 6.39
C LYS A 73 -0.96 6.29 7.81
N GLU A 74 0.05 7.14 7.98
CA GLU A 74 0.61 7.50 9.28
C GLU A 74 -0.07 8.70 9.96
N ILE A 75 -0.65 9.63 9.18
CA ILE A 75 -1.34 10.82 9.73
C ILE A 75 -2.53 10.46 10.61
N ASP A 76 -2.84 11.32 11.59
CA ASP A 76 -3.99 11.18 12.47
C ASP A 76 -5.31 10.88 11.69
N PRO A 77 -6.15 9.93 12.14
CA PRO A 77 -7.38 9.56 11.45
C PRO A 77 -8.31 10.74 11.14
N TYR A 78 -8.43 11.69 12.07
CA TYR A 78 -9.30 12.85 11.85
C TYR A 78 -8.68 13.83 10.86
N TYR A 79 -7.37 13.95 10.85
CA TYR A 79 -6.69 14.71 9.81
C TYR A 79 -6.85 14.04 8.44
N PHE A 80 -6.84 12.70 8.36
CA PHE A 80 -7.09 11.96 7.13
C PHE A 80 -8.49 12.25 6.56
N GLU A 81 -9.54 12.25 7.40
CA GLU A 81 -10.90 12.64 7.00
C GLU A 81 -10.89 14.02 6.31
N LYS A 82 -10.25 15.00 6.95
CA LYS A 82 -10.12 16.35 6.41
C LYS A 82 -9.37 16.41 5.07
N VAL A 83 -8.30 15.62 4.93
CA VAL A 83 -7.56 15.53 3.65
C VAL A 83 -8.45 15.00 2.54
N ILE A 84 -9.29 13.99 2.79
CA ILE A 84 -10.25 13.46 1.81
C ILE A 84 -11.28 14.51 1.41
N LEU A 85 -11.83 15.26 2.37
CA LEU A 85 -12.79 16.34 2.07
C LEU A 85 -12.15 17.46 1.21
N ILE A 86 -10.91 17.84 1.51
CA ILE A 86 -10.15 18.82 0.71
C ILE A 86 -9.90 18.27 -0.70
N LEU A 87 -9.54 16.99 -0.83
CA LEU A 87 -9.32 16.34 -2.13
C LEU A 87 -10.57 16.42 -3.00
N LEU A 88 -11.72 16.00 -2.48
CA LEU A 88 -12.98 16.01 -3.23
C LEU A 88 -13.40 17.44 -3.62
N LYS A 89 -13.22 18.40 -2.73
CA LYS A 89 -13.42 19.81 -3.07
C LYS A 89 -12.50 20.28 -4.20
N LYS A 90 -11.22 19.89 -4.18
CA LYS A 90 -10.25 20.24 -5.23
C LYS A 90 -10.53 19.54 -6.56
N MET A 91 -11.17 18.38 -6.54
CA MET A 91 -11.66 17.68 -7.73
C MET A 91 -12.94 18.30 -8.31
N GLY A 92 -13.58 19.24 -7.61
CA GLY A 92 -14.74 19.97 -8.10
C GLY A 92 -16.09 19.39 -7.70
N TYR A 93 -16.13 18.50 -6.70
CA TYR A 93 -17.40 17.92 -6.21
C TYR A 93 -18.29 18.91 -5.45
N GLY A 94 -17.75 20.06 -5.03
CA GLY A 94 -18.51 21.12 -4.35
C GLY A 94 -17.90 21.53 -3.02
N ASP A 95 -18.67 22.30 -2.24
CA ASP A 95 -18.28 22.73 -0.90
C ASP A 95 -18.69 21.68 0.13
N PHE A 96 -17.77 21.35 1.04
CA PHE A 96 -18.02 20.40 2.11
C PHE A 96 -18.37 21.10 3.42
N ILE A 97 -19.21 20.44 4.20
CA ILE A 97 -19.50 20.74 5.59
C ILE A 97 -18.95 19.58 6.42
N GLU A 98 -18.05 19.89 7.35
CA GLU A 98 -17.53 18.91 8.32
C GLU A 98 -18.63 18.59 9.32
N THR A 99 -18.92 17.30 9.51
CA THR A 99 -19.95 16.84 10.45
C THR A 99 -19.36 16.68 11.86
N THR A 100 -20.19 16.84 12.88
CA THR A 100 -19.75 16.69 14.27
C THR A 100 -19.74 15.22 14.70
N LYS A 101 -18.53 14.69 14.87
CA LYS A 101 -18.06 13.33 15.26
C LYS A 101 -18.92 12.38 16.12
N SER A 102 -19.95 12.82 16.83
CA SER A 102 -20.50 12.05 17.96
C SER A 102 -21.91 11.48 17.73
N SER A 103 -22.60 11.79 16.63
CA SER A 103 -24.03 11.46 16.53
C SER A 103 -24.53 11.09 15.13
N ASP A 104 -23.67 10.99 14.13
CA ASP A 104 -24.08 10.83 12.72
C ASP A 104 -23.85 9.42 12.14
N GLY A 105 -23.50 8.44 12.97
CA GLY A 105 -23.32 7.07 12.48
C GLY A 105 -22.02 6.82 11.72
N GLY A 106 -21.07 7.76 11.77
CA GLY A 106 -19.77 7.64 11.11
C GLY A 106 -19.74 8.31 9.74
N ILE A 107 -20.54 9.35 9.55
CA ILE A 107 -20.43 10.23 8.38
C ILE A 107 -19.33 11.23 8.69
N ASP A 108 -18.31 11.32 7.86
CA ASP A 108 -17.15 12.18 8.10
C ASP A 108 -17.29 13.54 7.40
N GLY A 109 -18.18 13.64 6.40
CA GLY A 109 -18.56 14.92 5.83
C GLY A 109 -19.68 14.83 4.82
N VAL A 110 -20.25 16.00 4.51
CA VAL A 110 -21.30 16.16 3.50
C VAL A 110 -20.84 17.19 2.47
N ILE A 111 -20.84 16.83 1.19
CA ILE A 111 -20.61 17.76 0.09
C ILE A 111 -21.95 18.15 -0.52
N ASN A 112 -22.17 19.45 -0.73
CA ASN A 112 -23.28 19.93 -1.54
C ASN A 112 -22.75 20.14 -2.97
N GLU A 113 -23.29 19.38 -3.93
CA GLU A 113 -22.91 19.50 -5.35
C GLU A 113 -23.43 20.82 -5.95
N ASP A 114 -24.54 21.34 -5.41
CA ASP A 114 -25.15 22.58 -5.84
C ASP A 114 -25.16 23.65 -4.73
N LYS A 115 -25.44 24.89 -5.13
CA LYS A 115 -25.54 26.02 -4.20
C LYS A 115 -26.79 25.97 -3.32
N LEU A 116 -27.78 25.17 -3.70
CA LEU A 116 -29.07 25.07 -3.00
C LEU A 116 -29.04 23.98 -1.92
N GLY A 117 -28.05 23.10 -1.92
CA GLY A 117 -27.90 21.96 -1.02
C GLY A 117 -28.91 20.84 -1.27
N LEU A 118 -29.43 20.72 -2.49
CA LEU A 118 -30.44 19.70 -2.83
C LEU A 118 -29.77 18.35 -3.12
N ASP A 119 -28.64 18.39 -3.84
CA ASP A 119 -27.84 17.22 -4.16
C ASP A 119 -26.68 17.10 -3.17
N LYS A 120 -26.75 16.09 -2.31
CA LYS A 120 -25.80 15.84 -1.22
C LYS A 120 -25.03 14.56 -1.44
N ILE A 121 -23.71 14.63 -1.30
CA ILE A 121 -22.83 13.46 -1.21
C ILE A 121 -22.43 13.27 0.24
N TYR A 122 -22.82 12.13 0.81
CA TYR A 122 -22.35 11.70 2.13
C TYR A 122 -21.05 10.94 1.98
N ILE A 123 -20.07 11.27 2.83
CA ILE A 123 -18.71 10.74 2.73
C ILE A 123 -18.32 10.10 4.06
N GLN A 124 -17.72 8.92 3.96
CA GLN A 124 -17.01 8.27 5.05
C GLN A 124 -15.59 7.94 4.55
N ALA A 125 -14.58 8.43 5.26
CA ALA A 125 -13.17 8.32 4.96
C ALA A 125 -12.50 7.35 5.95
N LYS A 126 -12.27 6.12 5.51
CA LYS A 126 -11.62 5.11 6.33
C LYS A 126 -10.15 4.94 5.95
N ARG A 127 -9.25 5.23 6.89
CA ARG A 127 -7.80 5.04 6.74
C ARG A 127 -7.46 3.55 6.89
N PHE A 128 -6.88 2.96 5.86
CA PHE A 128 -6.47 1.56 5.86
C PHE A 128 -4.95 1.42 5.88
N THR A 129 -4.41 0.85 6.96
CA THR A 129 -2.99 0.52 7.07
C THR A 129 -2.69 -0.86 6.47
N GLU A 130 -3.37 -1.90 6.96
CA GLU A 130 -3.18 -3.29 6.50
C GLU A 130 -4.48 -3.99 6.08
N ASN A 131 -5.60 -3.66 6.73
CA ASN A 131 -6.91 -4.23 6.37
C ASN A 131 -7.45 -3.51 5.14
N LYS A 132 -8.04 -4.22 4.16
CA LYS A 132 -8.76 -3.58 3.04
C LYS A 132 -10.18 -3.19 3.45
N VAL A 133 -10.80 -2.23 2.76
CA VAL A 133 -12.26 -2.03 2.82
C VAL A 133 -12.92 -3.36 2.48
N ARG A 134 -13.81 -3.86 3.35
CA ARG A 134 -14.58 -5.07 3.10
C ARG A 134 -16.03 -4.71 2.79
N GLU A 135 -16.73 -5.63 2.15
CA GLU A 135 -18.16 -5.49 1.83
C GLU A 135 -19.00 -5.13 3.06
N LYS A 136 -18.64 -5.64 4.25
CA LYS A 136 -19.30 -5.28 5.51
C LYS A 136 -19.20 -3.78 5.82
N ASP A 137 -18.05 -3.16 5.56
CA ASP A 137 -17.86 -1.73 5.79
C ASP A 137 -18.78 -0.91 4.86
N ILE A 138 -18.90 -1.34 3.60
CA ILE A 138 -19.76 -0.69 2.60
C ILE A 138 -21.24 -0.84 2.96
N ARG A 139 -21.68 -2.05 3.35
CA ARG A 139 -23.08 -2.29 3.74
C ARG A 139 -23.49 -1.50 4.99
N ASN A 140 -22.58 -1.36 5.95
CA ASN A 140 -22.81 -0.54 7.14
C ASN A 140 -22.95 0.95 6.82
N PHE A 141 -22.40 1.43 5.70
CA PHE A 141 -22.57 2.81 5.26
C PHE A 141 -23.91 3.03 4.56
N ILE A 142 -24.32 2.14 3.65
CA ILE A 142 -25.57 2.28 2.88
C ILE A 142 -26.84 2.09 3.74
N GLY A 143 -26.74 1.31 4.82
CA GLY A 143 -27.87 1.01 5.71
C GLY A 143 -28.17 2.04 6.79
N GLN A 144 -27.54 3.22 6.76
CA GLN A 144 -27.71 4.30 7.74
C GLN A 144 -28.50 5.48 7.18
#